data_AF-A0A2N1Q7Z0-F1
#
_entry.id   AF-A0A2N1Q7Z0-F1
#
_cell.length_a   1.000
_cell.length_b   1.000
_cell.length_c   1.000
_cell.angle_alpha   90.00
_cell.angle_beta   90.00
_cell.angle_gamma   90.00
#
_symmetry.space_group_name_H-M   'P 1'
#
loop_
_entity.id
_entity.type
_entity.pdbx_description
1 polymer ?
#
loop_
_entity_poly.entity_id
_entity_poly.type
_entity_poly.pdbx_seq_one_letter_code
_entity_poly.pdbx_strand_id
1 'polypeptide(L)'
;MSDDSGLVVPALNGRPGIYSARYSGGNDHENNLKVLKEMENQENRDAYFVSVIVLCYPNGVYKSYEGRAYGLIGTKEKGNQGFGYDSIFFYPQLNKHFAELEPQVKNEISHRANALKQLKEDINEIINYK
;
A
#
# COMPACT_ATOMS: atom_id res chain seq x y z
N MET A 1 9.13 -16.55 0.77
CA MET A 1 8.97 -15.09 0.57
C MET A 1 7.64 -14.68 1.18
N SER A 2 7.60 -13.54 1.87
CA SER A 2 6.38 -12.98 2.47
C SER A 2 6.29 -11.49 2.14
N ASP A 3 5.07 -10.94 2.18
CA ASP A 3 4.77 -9.51 2.00
C ASP A 3 3.92 -9.05 3.18
N ASP A 4 4.27 -7.91 3.78
CA ASP A 4 3.38 -7.18 4.68
C ASP A 4 3.19 -5.76 4.16
N SER A 5 1.94 -5.30 4.13
CA SER A 5 1.57 -4.05 3.47
C SER A 5 0.49 -3.30 4.22
N GLY A 6 0.48 -1.98 4.08
CA GLY A 6 -0.48 -1.13 4.77
C GLY A 6 -0.56 0.29 4.24
N LEU A 7 -1.63 0.97 4.65
CA LEU A 7 -1.84 2.39 4.45
C LEU A 7 -1.27 3.15 5.65
N VAL A 8 -0.50 4.20 5.37
CA VAL A 8 0.03 5.11 6.38
C VAL A 8 -0.49 6.51 6.10
N VAL A 9 -1.15 7.11 7.09
CA VAL A 9 -1.66 8.49 7.01
C VAL A 9 -0.95 9.34 8.07
N PRO A 10 0.02 10.20 7.70
CA PRO A 10 0.74 11.06 8.62
C PRO A 10 -0.15 11.90 9.55
N ALA A 11 -1.24 12.48 9.02
CA ALA A 11 -2.20 13.25 9.83
C ALA A 11 -2.89 12.41 10.92
N LEU A 12 -2.94 11.08 10.76
CA LEU A 12 -3.45 10.13 11.76
C LEU A 12 -2.32 9.49 12.57
N ASN A 13 -1.17 10.15 12.70
CA ASN A 13 0.03 9.63 13.37
C ASN A 13 0.48 8.28 12.78
N GLY A 14 0.39 8.14 11.46
CA GLY A 14 0.80 6.95 10.72
C GLY A 14 -0.22 5.79 10.74
N ARG A 15 -1.39 5.96 11.36
CA ARG A 15 -2.47 4.96 11.29
C ARG A 15 -3.10 4.94 9.89
N PRO A 16 -3.67 3.81 9.44
CA PRO A 16 -3.79 2.51 10.12
C PRO A 16 -2.47 1.74 10.35
N GLY A 17 -1.48 1.92 9.49
CA GLY A 17 -0.17 1.25 9.58
C GLY A 17 -0.31 -0.28 9.58
N ILE A 18 0.36 -0.97 10.51
CA ILE A 18 0.30 -2.44 10.67
C ILE A 18 -1.09 -2.99 11.01
N TYR A 19 -2.03 -2.12 11.38
CA TYR A 19 -3.43 -2.47 11.65
C TYR A 19 -4.32 -2.32 10.42
N SER A 20 -3.76 -2.01 9.24
CA SER A 20 -4.49 -1.76 7.99
C SER A 20 -5.56 -2.81 7.70
N ALA A 21 -5.25 -4.11 7.80
CA ALA A 21 -6.21 -5.17 7.51
C ALA A 21 -7.33 -5.32 8.57
N ARG A 22 -7.20 -4.70 9.74
CA ARG A 22 -8.09 -4.88 10.90
C ARG A 22 -8.43 -3.55 11.59
N TYR A 23 -8.42 -2.46 10.83
CA TYR A 23 -8.44 -1.12 11.42
C TYR A 23 -9.76 -0.81 12.12
N SER A 24 -10.88 -1.18 11.51
CA SER A 24 -12.22 -1.11 12.08
C SER A 24 -12.57 -2.34 12.91
N GLY A 25 -11.84 -3.45 12.74
CA GLY A 25 -12.23 -4.79 13.21
C GLY A 25 -13.23 -5.49 12.28
N GLY A 26 -13.62 -4.85 11.17
CA GLY A 26 -14.54 -5.35 10.16
C GLY A 26 -13.87 -5.51 8.79
N ASN A 27 -14.66 -5.30 7.72
CA ASN A 27 -14.23 -5.45 6.33
C ASN A 27 -13.58 -4.17 5.74
N ASP A 28 -13.19 -4.24 4.47
CA ASP A 28 -12.54 -3.14 3.72
C ASP A 28 -13.39 -1.86 3.69
N HIS A 29 -14.69 -1.98 3.48
CA HIS A 29 -15.58 -0.81 3.47
C HIS A 29 -15.65 -0.16 4.85
N GLU A 30 -15.76 -0.95 5.92
CA GLU A 30 -15.75 -0.45 7.29
C GLU A 30 -14.40 0.20 7.67
N ASN A 31 -13.29 -0.37 7.19
CA ASN A 31 -11.95 0.23 7.30
C ASN A 31 -11.89 1.60 6.61
N ASN A 32 -12.41 1.70 5.38
CA ASN A 32 -12.44 2.93 4.61
C ASN A 32 -13.29 4.01 5.28
N LEU A 33 -14.50 3.66 5.72
CA LEU A 33 -15.38 4.58 6.45
C LEU A 33 -14.71 5.11 7.72
N LYS A 34 -13.99 4.26 8.46
CA LYS A 34 -13.26 4.70 9.66
C LYS A 34 -12.16 5.71 9.33
N VAL A 35 -11.35 5.46 8.31
CA VAL A 35 -10.31 6.41 7.87
C VAL A 35 -10.94 7.72 7.39
N LEU A 36 -11.97 7.66 6.55
CA LEU A 36 -12.65 8.86 6.04
C LEU A 36 -13.22 9.71 7.17
N LYS A 37 -13.86 9.09 8.17
CA LYS A 37 -14.40 9.77 9.35
C LYS A 37 -13.30 10.46 10.18
N GLU A 38 -12.20 9.76 10.45
CA GLU A 38 -11.06 10.34 11.18
C GLU A 38 -10.38 11.49 10.41
N MET A 39 -10.54 11.51 9.09
CA MET A 39 -10.00 12.51 8.18
C MET A 39 -10.95 13.70 7.92
N GLU A 40 -12.15 13.76 8.48
CA GLU A 40 -13.14 14.82 8.18
C GLU A 40 -12.60 16.25 8.44
N ASN A 41 -11.83 16.42 9.53
CA ASN A 41 -11.29 17.73 9.93
C ASN A 41 -9.78 17.88 9.64
N GLN A 42 -9.23 17.00 8.80
CA GLN A 42 -7.79 17.01 8.47
C GLN A 42 -7.56 17.73 7.13
N GLU A 43 -6.83 18.85 7.18
CA GLU A 43 -6.39 19.58 5.99
C GLU A 43 -5.28 18.84 5.25
N ASN A 44 -4.29 18.33 6.00
CA ASN A 44 -3.26 17.48 5.43
C ASN A 44 -3.84 16.08 5.19
N ARG A 45 -3.96 15.70 3.91
CA ARG A 45 -4.47 14.41 3.48
C ARG A 45 -3.40 13.50 2.90
N ASP A 46 -2.12 13.84 3.06
CA ASP A 46 -1.02 13.00 2.62
C ASP A 46 -1.19 11.59 3.15
N ALA A 47 -0.90 10.62 2.29
CA ALA A 47 -0.87 9.23 2.65
C ALA A 47 0.10 8.48 1.73
N TYR A 48 0.52 7.31 2.17
CA TYR A 48 1.22 6.40 1.30
C TYR A 48 0.85 4.98 1.64
N PHE A 49 0.80 4.15 0.60
CA PHE A 49 0.90 2.72 0.80
C PHE A 49 2.37 2.32 0.93
N VAL A 50 2.62 1.32 1.77
CA VAL A 50 3.92 0.67 1.91
C VAL A 50 3.76 -0.84 1.80
N SER A 51 4.71 -1.52 1.17
CA SER A 51 4.86 -2.98 1.16
C SER A 51 6.32 -3.31 1.46
N VAL A 52 6.53 -4.25 2.36
CA VAL A 52 7.83 -4.82 2.67
C VAL A 52 7.81 -6.30 2.30
N ILE A 53 8.57 -6.64 1.27
CA ILE A 53 8.74 -8.03 0.81
C ILE A 53 10.00 -8.58 1.45
N VAL A 54 9.88 -9.72 2.13
CA VAL A 54 11.01 -10.42 2.78
C VAL A 54 11.24 -11.79 2.14
N LEU A 55 12.49 -12.05 1.77
CA LEU A 55 12.98 -13.34 1.32
C LEU A 55 13.95 -13.90 2.36
N CYS A 56 13.58 -15.00 3.02
CA CYS A 56 14.47 -15.73 3.92
C CYS A 56 15.08 -16.94 3.21
N TYR A 57 16.39 -17.10 3.35
CA TYR A 57 17.15 -18.26 2.89
C TYR A 57 17.19 -19.35 3.98
N PRO A 58 17.44 -20.63 3.62
CA PRO A 58 17.52 -21.72 4.58
C PRO A 58 18.59 -21.55 5.67
N ASN A 59 19.65 -20.81 5.41
CA ASN A 59 20.71 -20.51 6.37
C ASN A 59 20.33 -19.40 7.39
N GLY A 60 19.11 -18.85 7.32
CA GLY A 60 18.63 -17.79 8.21
C GLY A 60 18.96 -16.37 7.77
N VAL A 61 19.74 -16.18 6.70
CA VAL A 61 19.92 -14.85 6.08
C VAL A 61 18.62 -14.43 5.42
N TYR A 62 18.30 -13.14 5.45
CA TYR A 62 17.16 -12.59 4.72
C TYR A 62 17.53 -11.33 3.95
N LYS A 63 16.75 -11.06 2.91
CA LYS A 63 16.71 -9.78 2.21
C LYS A 63 15.31 -9.18 2.35
N SER A 64 15.24 -7.86 2.50
CA SER A 64 13.97 -7.13 2.56
C SER A 64 13.96 -5.99 1.53
N TYR A 65 12.82 -5.81 0.88
CA TYR A 65 12.59 -4.81 -0.15
C TYR A 65 11.37 -3.99 0.23
N GLU A 66 11.55 -2.68 0.38
CA GLU A 66 10.47 -1.77 0.78
C GLU A 66 10.05 -0.89 -0.40
N GLY A 67 8.80 -1.01 -0.81
CA GLY A 67 8.21 -0.16 -1.84
C GLY A 67 7.12 0.74 -1.26
N ARG A 68 7.07 1.98 -1.75
CA ARG A 68 6.05 2.96 -1.37
C ARG A 68 5.32 3.51 -2.60
N ALA A 69 4.06 3.88 -2.42
CA ALA A 69 3.32 4.69 -3.37
C ALA A 69 2.68 5.86 -2.62
N TYR A 70 3.04 7.09 -2.99
CA TYR A 70 2.61 8.31 -2.34
C TYR A 70 1.36 8.87 -3.02
N GLY A 71 0.42 9.35 -2.21
CA GLY A 71 -0.85 9.89 -2.67
C GLY A 71 -1.55 10.64 -1.54
N LEU A 72 -2.87 10.76 -1.66
CA LEU A 72 -3.72 11.48 -0.72
C LEU A 72 -4.90 10.60 -0.32
N ILE A 73 -5.46 10.80 0.87
CA ILE A 73 -6.77 10.26 1.22
C ILE A 73 -7.85 11.09 0.50
N GLY A 74 -8.72 10.45 -0.26
CA GLY A 74 -9.89 11.05 -0.88
C GLY A 74 -10.92 11.49 0.16
N THR A 75 -11.93 12.25 -0.26
CA THR A 75 -13.04 12.68 0.63
C THR A 75 -14.21 11.70 0.64
N LYS A 76 -14.21 10.74 -0.28
CA LYS A 76 -15.21 9.68 -0.42
C LYS A 76 -14.61 8.53 -1.23
N GLU A 77 -15.24 7.37 -1.16
CA GLU A 77 -14.88 6.25 -2.02
C GLU A 77 -15.19 6.57 -3.50
N LYS A 78 -14.26 6.19 -4.38
CA LYS A 78 -14.44 6.21 -5.84
C LYS A 78 -13.77 4.99 -6.49
N GLY A 79 -14.36 4.51 -7.58
CA GLY A 79 -13.90 3.33 -8.27
C GLY A 79 -14.40 2.03 -7.64
N ASN A 80 -14.22 0.93 -8.35
CA ASN A 80 -14.68 -0.41 -7.98
C ASN A 80 -13.65 -1.51 -8.28
N GLN A 81 -12.45 -1.13 -8.71
CA GLN A 81 -11.35 -2.04 -8.95
C GLN A 81 -10.46 -2.15 -7.71
N GLY A 82 -9.64 -3.19 -7.62
CA GLY A 82 -8.73 -3.36 -6.49
C GLY A 82 -9.41 -3.79 -5.19
N PHE A 83 -8.84 -3.41 -4.05
CA PHE A 83 -9.27 -3.85 -2.71
C PHE A 83 -8.77 -2.91 -1.60
N GLY A 84 -9.22 -3.14 -0.36
CA GLY A 84 -8.80 -2.38 0.80
C GLY A 84 -9.07 -0.88 0.64
N TYR A 85 -8.02 -0.09 0.83
CA TYR A 85 -8.09 1.37 0.81
C TYR A 85 -7.97 1.98 -0.59
N ASP A 86 -7.94 1.18 -1.66
CA ASP A 86 -7.78 1.68 -3.03
C ASP A 86 -8.85 2.71 -3.42
N SER A 87 -10.09 2.55 -2.92
CA SER A 87 -11.20 3.44 -3.23
C SER A 87 -11.10 4.80 -2.55
N ILE A 88 -10.31 4.92 -1.48
CA ILE A 88 -10.04 6.18 -0.78
C ILE A 88 -8.63 6.69 -0.99
N PHE A 89 -7.79 6.00 -1.77
CA PHE A 89 -6.42 6.42 -2.05
C PHE A 89 -6.34 7.13 -3.40
N PHE A 90 -6.30 8.46 -3.36
CA PHE A 90 -6.14 9.30 -4.53
C PHE A 90 -4.67 9.41 -4.93
N TYR A 91 -4.38 9.17 -6.20
CA TYR A 91 -3.05 9.25 -6.78
C TYR A 91 -2.92 10.48 -7.70
N PRO A 92 -2.27 11.56 -7.24
CA PRO A 92 -2.25 12.84 -7.95
C PRO A 92 -1.66 12.75 -9.37
N GLN A 93 -0.66 11.91 -9.58
CA GLN A 93 0.04 11.80 -10.87
C GLN A 93 -0.89 11.31 -12.00
N LEU A 94 -1.99 10.62 -11.67
CA LEU A 94 -3.00 10.15 -12.64
C LEU A 94 -4.37 10.79 -12.42
N ASN A 95 -4.51 11.70 -11.46
CA ASN A 95 -5.77 12.33 -11.07
C ASN A 95 -6.92 11.32 -10.86
N LYS A 96 -6.61 10.18 -10.23
CA LYS A 96 -7.53 9.05 -10.04
C LYS A 96 -7.29 8.37 -8.70
N HIS A 97 -8.33 7.77 -8.13
CA HIS A 97 -8.18 6.80 -7.05
C HIS A 97 -7.59 5.51 -7.60
N PHE A 98 -6.89 4.76 -6.76
CA PHE A 98 -6.36 3.45 -7.17
C PHE A 98 -7.46 2.50 -7.65
N ALA A 99 -8.65 2.56 -7.06
CA ALA A 99 -9.79 1.75 -7.50
C ALA A 99 -10.43 2.22 -8.83
N GLU A 100 -10.00 3.36 -9.39
CA GLU A 100 -10.36 3.85 -10.72
C GLU A 100 -9.32 3.48 -11.80
N LEU A 101 -8.22 2.82 -11.40
CA LEU A 101 -7.17 2.38 -12.31
C LEU A 101 -7.42 0.95 -12.77
N GLU A 102 -7.14 0.70 -14.05
CA GLU A 102 -7.01 -0.66 -14.56
C GLU A 102 -5.91 -1.42 -13.79
N PRO A 103 -6.04 -2.74 -13.56
CA PRO A 103 -5.12 -3.47 -12.69
C PRO A 103 -3.69 -3.44 -13.23
N GLN A 104 -3.54 -3.43 -14.55
CA GLN A 104 -2.24 -3.34 -15.23
C GLN A 104 -1.52 -2.03 -14.89
N VAL A 105 -2.22 -0.89 -14.94
CA VAL A 105 -1.66 0.41 -14.60
C VAL A 105 -1.23 0.44 -13.13
N LYS A 106 -2.11 -0.03 -12.23
CA LYS A 106 -1.78 -0.11 -10.79
C LYS A 106 -0.55 -0.98 -10.52
N ASN A 107 -0.39 -2.07 -11.27
CA ASN A 107 0.75 -2.99 -11.14
C ASN A 107 2.08 -2.39 -11.61
N GLU A 108 2.09 -1.21 -12.24
CA GLU A 108 3.32 -0.51 -12.60
C GLU A 108 3.77 0.51 -11.54
N ILE A 109 2.82 1.06 -10.77
CA ILE A 109 3.06 2.22 -9.90
C ILE A 109 2.82 1.95 -8.41
N SER A 110 2.23 0.80 -8.06
CA SER A 110 1.89 0.50 -6.66
C SER A 110 3.14 0.29 -5.79
N HIS A 111 2.95 0.45 -4.47
CA HIS A 111 3.93 0.14 -3.44
C HIS A 111 4.53 -1.27 -3.62
N ARG A 112 3.70 -2.29 -3.87
CA ARG A 112 4.14 -3.66 -4.14
C ARG A 112 4.95 -3.77 -5.43
N ALA A 113 4.53 -3.08 -6.50
CA ALA A 113 5.30 -3.03 -7.74
C ALA A 113 6.69 -2.44 -7.50
N ASN A 114 6.78 -1.36 -6.71
CA ASN A 114 8.05 -0.72 -6.38
C ASN A 114 8.95 -1.61 -5.48
N ALA A 115 8.37 -2.41 -4.58
CA ALA A 115 9.12 -3.41 -3.81
C ALA A 115 9.64 -4.55 -4.72
N LEU A 116 8.81 -5.04 -5.64
CA LEU A 116 9.18 -6.10 -6.58
C LEU A 116 10.24 -5.65 -7.60
N LYS A 117 10.24 -4.37 -8.01
CA LYS A 117 11.29 -3.81 -8.87
C LYS A 117 12.66 -3.90 -8.19
N GLN A 118 12.75 -3.52 -6.92
CA GLN A 118 13.99 -3.65 -6.13
C GLN A 118 14.40 -5.12 -5.99
N LEU A 119 13.46 -6.02 -5.68
CA LEU A 119 13.75 -7.46 -5.64
C LEU A 119 14.30 -7.98 -6.97
N LYS A 120 13.73 -7.51 -8.08
CA LYS A 120 14.15 -7.92 -9.43
C LYS A 120 15.59 -7.52 -9.76
N GLU A 121 16.10 -6.42 -9.21
CA GLU A 121 17.51 -6.03 -9.36
C GLU A 121 18.45 -7.10 -8.77
N ASP A 122 18.01 -7.74 -7.69
CA ASP A 122 18.75 -8.80 -6.98
C ASP A 122 18.44 -10.22 -7.48
N ILE A 123 17.62 -10.37 -8.54
CA ILE A 123 17.06 -11.68 -8.94
C ILE A 123 18.15 -12.73 -9.21
N ASN A 124 19.27 -12.32 -9.80
CA ASN A 124 20.39 -13.23 -10.11
C ASN A 124 21.06 -13.75 -8.84
N GLU A 125 21.21 -12.92 -7.80
CA GLU A 125 21.76 -13.37 -6.52
C GLU A 125 20.79 -14.33 -5.83
N ILE A 126 19.49 -13.99 -5.87
CA ILE A 126 18.43 -14.80 -5.25
C ILE A 126 18.37 -16.21 -5.85
N ILE A 127 18.35 -16.33 -7.17
CA ILE A 127 18.17 -17.64 -7.84
C ILE A 127 19.45 -18.49 -7.82
N ASN A 128 20.63 -17.85 -7.71
CA ASN A 128 21.91 -18.54 -7.66
C ASN A 128 22.43 -18.76 -6.23
N TYR A 129 21.55 -18.60 -5.24
CA TYR A 129 21.86 -18.90 -3.84
C TYR A 129 22.38 -20.35 -3.72
N LYS A 130 23.57 -20.50 -3.15
CA LYS A 130 24.23 -21.79 -2.87
C LYS A 130 24.20 -22.09 -1.38
#